data_AF-A0A182ENH8-F1
#
_entry.id   AF-A0A182ENH8-F1
#
_cell.length_a   1.000
_cell.length_b   1.000
_cell.length_c   1.000
_cell.angle_alpha   90.00
_cell.angle_beta   90.00
_cell.angle_gamma   90.00
#
_symmetry.space_group_name_H-M   'P 1'
#
loop_
_entity.id
_entity.type
_entity.pdbx_description
1 polymer ?
#
loop_
_entity_poly.entity_id
_entity_poly.type
_entity_poly.pdbx_seq_one_letter_code
_entity_poly.pdbx_strand_id
1 'polypeptide(L)'
;MAANNIINIKWDHFGVYRRFQLPLDAVGDLYRLLLTKINVVVPDFEGKLGWKDEEGDLIYFSTDEELRAALQITTNNQLRIQTIEDFPRREKEKVPRDTEKENKKSKEIHPFVTCNRCDQPLYGIRYKCCVCDDFDLCEECEKEGTHPDHALIRYATPRTP
;
A
#
# COMPACT_ATOMS: atom_id res chain seq x y z
N MET A 1 -29.52 -34.18 -10.43
CA MET A 1 -29.73 -33.33 -9.24
C MET A 1 -28.53 -32.40 -9.16
N ALA A 2 -28.66 -31.14 -9.59
CA ALA A 2 -27.56 -30.19 -9.51
C ALA A 2 -27.39 -29.83 -8.03
N ALA A 3 -26.30 -30.29 -7.41
CA ALA A 3 -25.91 -29.82 -6.10
C ALA A 3 -25.58 -28.34 -6.26
N ASN A 4 -26.47 -27.43 -5.85
CA ASN A 4 -26.22 -25.99 -5.93
C ASN A 4 -25.03 -25.66 -5.04
N ASN A 5 -23.83 -25.65 -5.60
CA ASN A 5 -22.62 -25.32 -4.86
C ASN A 5 -22.56 -23.80 -4.72
N ILE A 6 -23.12 -23.27 -3.63
CA ILE A 6 -23.17 -21.82 -3.38
C ILE A 6 -21.97 -21.43 -2.54
N ILE A 7 -21.14 -20.51 -3.04
CA ILE A 7 -20.01 -19.92 -2.31
C ILE A 7 -20.40 -18.59 -1.68
N ASN A 8 -19.94 -18.38 -0.44
CA ASN A 8 -20.10 -17.11 0.27
C ASN A 8 -18.88 -16.21 0.04
N ILE A 9 -19.05 -15.11 -0.66
CA ILE A 9 -18.01 -14.10 -0.83
C ILE A 9 -18.10 -13.10 0.31
N LYS A 10 -17.09 -13.05 1.19
CA LYS A 10 -16.94 -11.98 2.17
C LYS A 10 -16.07 -10.89 1.53
N TRP A 11 -16.69 -9.77 1.18
CA TRP A 11 -16.02 -8.62 0.59
C TRP A 11 -15.69 -7.57 1.65
N ASP A 12 -14.44 -7.14 1.70
CA ASP A 12 -13.98 -5.98 2.47
C ASP A 12 -13.79 -4.78 1.54
N HIS A 13 -14.56 -3.72 1.76
CA HIS A 13 -14.44 -2.46 1.05
C HIS A 13 -14.05 -1.36 2.04
N PHE A 14 -12.75 -1.06 2.14
CA PHE A 14 -12.21 -0.03 3.04
C PHE A 14 -12.62 -0.19 4.50
N GLY A 15 -12.63 -1.43 5.01
CA GLY A 15 -13.04 -1.74 6.39
C GLY A 15 -14.55 -1.97 6.54
N VAL A 16 -15.33 -1.82 5.47
CA VAL A 16 -16.74 -2.18 5.42
C VAL A 16 -16.90 -3.58 4.86
N TYR A 17 -17.31 -4.51 5.71
CA TYR A 17 -17.53 -5.90 5.31
C TYR A 17 -18.94 -6.13 4.78
N ARG A 18 -19.04 -6.81 3.64
CA ARG A 18 -20.29 -7.29 3.04
C ARG A 18 -20.17 -8.75 2.66
N ARG A 19 -21.30 -9.43 2.52
CA ARG A 19 -21.36 -10.85 2.15
C ARG A 19 -22.26 -11.02 0.95
N PHE A 20 -21.77 -11.72 -0.07
CA PHE A 20 -22.51 -12.08 -1.26
C PHE A 20 -22.54 -13.59 -1.40
N GLN A 21 -23.56 -14.11 -2.06
CA GLN A 21 -23.67 -15.52 -2.39
C GLN A 21 -23.64 -15.67 -3.91
N LEU A 22 -22.74 -16.51 -4.41
CA LEU A 22 -22.60 -16.82 -5.83
C LEU A 22 -22.83 -18.32 -6.06
N PRO A 23 -23.63 -18.70 -7.05
CA PRO A 23 -23.77 -20.10 -7.46
C PRO A 23 -22.57 -20.52 -8.33
N LEU A 24 -21.71 -21.44 -7.87
CA LEU A 24 -20.56 -21.94 -8.63
C LEU A 24 -20.95 -22.69 -9.91
N ASP A 25 -22.09 -23.39 -9.87
CA ASP A 25 -22.64 -24.15 -11.00
C ASP A 25 -23.31 -23.27 -12.06
N ALA A 26 -23.30 -21.94 -11.91
CA ALA A 26 -23.82 -21.07 -12.94
C ALA A 26 -22.99 -21.19 -14.23
N VAL A 27 -23.66 -21.60 -15.30
CA VAL A 27 -23.13 -21.58 -16.67
C VAL A 27 -22.98 -20.11 -17.08
N GLY A 28 -21.81 -19.52 -16.83
CA GLY A 28 -21.50 -18.12 -17.17
C GLY A 28 -20.38 -17.48 -16.37
N ASP A 29 -20.22 -16.17 -16.54
CA ASP A 29 -19.18 -15.35 -15.92
C ASP A 29 -19.52 -15.01 -14.46
N LEU A 30 -19.00 -15.81 -13.52
CA LEU A 30 -19.18 -15.56 -12.08
C LEU A 30 -18.63 -14.19 -11.66
N TYR A 31 -17.52 -13.77 -12.28
CA TYR A 31 -16.91 -12.47 -12.02
C TYR A 31 -17.84 -11.31 -12.38
N ARG A 32 -18.50 -11.38 -13.54
CA ARG A 32 -19.48 -10.37 -13.95
C ARG A 32 -20.68 -10.31 -13.01
N LEU A 33 -21.14 -11.47 -12.52
CA LEU A 33 -22.21 -11.55 -11.53
C LEU A 33 -21.80 -10.91 -10.19
N LEU A 34 -20.57 -11.17 -9.75
CA LEU A 34 -19.98 -10.54 -8.56
C LEU A 34 -19.93 -9.02 -8.71
N LEU A 35 -19.38 -8.52 -9.83
CA LEU A 35 -19.32 -7.09 -10.11
C LEU A 35 -20.70 -6.45 -10.13
N THR A 36 -21.70 -7.12 -10.69
CA THR A 36 -23.08 -6.62 -10.70
C THR A 36 -23.62 -6.47 -9.28
N LYS A 37 -23.37 -7.45 -8.40
CA LYS A 37 -23.75 -7.37 -6.97
C LYS A 37 -23.01 -6.26 -6.23
N ILE A 38 -21.73 -6.05 -6.53
CA ILE A 38 -20.92 -4.97 -5.98
C ILE A 38 -21.46 -3.61 -6.43
N ASN A 39 -21.78 -3.45 -7.72
CA ASN A 39 -22.27 -2.19 -8.30
C ASN A 39 -23.65 -1.77 -7.76
N VAL A 40 -24.53 -2.74 -7.45
CA VAL A 40 -25.82 -2.47 -6.76
C VAL A 40 -25.60 -1.83 -5.38
N VAL A 41 -24.47 -2.13 -4.76
CA VAL A 41 -24.15 -1.80 -3.38
C VAL A 41 -23.27 -0.54 -3.30
N VAL A 42 -22.32 -0.42 -4.22
CA VAL A 42 -21.44 0.72 -4.45
C VAL A 42 -21.58 1.07 -5.94
N PRO A 43 -22.56 1.92 -6.29
CA PRO A 43 -22.59 2.51 -7.62
C PRO A 43 -21.32 3.36 -7.74
N ASP A 44 -20.56 3.21 -8.82
CA ASP A 44 -19.21 3.81 -9.02
C ASP A 44 -18.02 3.00 -8.42
N PHE A 45 -18.14 1.68 -8.34
CA PHE A 45 -16.98 0.84 -8.01
C PHE A 45 -15.93 0.86 -9.15
N GLU A 46 -14.83 1.59 -8.95
CA GLU A 46 -13.66 1.63 -9.85
C GLU A 46 -12.43 0.85 -9.33
N GLY A 47 -12.57 0.13 -8.22
CA GLY A 47 -11.46 -0.60 -7.59
C GLY A 47 -11.14 -1.93 -8.27
N LYS A 48 -9.93 -2.45 -8.02
CA LYS A 48 -9.62 -3.86 -8.31
C LYS A 48 -10.05 -4.74 -7.14
N LEU A 49 -10.34 -6.00 -7.44
CA LEU A 49 -10.63 -7.00 -6.41
C LEU A 49 -9.45 -7.95 -6.30
N GLY A 50 -9.14 -8.34 -5.07
CA GLY A 50 -8.19 -9.40 -4.84
C GLY A 50 -8.52 -10.17 -3.57
N TRP A 51 -7.88 -11.31 -3.42
CA TRP A 51 -8.04 -12.21 -2.29
C TRP A 51 -6.66 -12.55 -1.72
N LYS A 52 -6.61 -13.01 -0.48
CA LYS A 52 -5.37 -13.50 0.13
C LYS A 52 -5.38 -15.01 0.13
N ASP A 53 -4.31 -15.60 -0.38
CA ASP A 53 -4.10 -17.05 -0.37
C ASP A 53 -3.60 -17.57 0.98
N GLU A 54 -3.25 -18.86 1.01
CA GLU A 54 -2.68 -19.54 2.18
C GLU A 54 -1.25 -19.10 2.52
N GLU A 55 -0.52 -18.53 1.56
CA GLU A 55 0.83 -17.99 1.72
C GLU A 55 0.80 -16.54 2.23
N GLY A 56 -0.38 -15.90 2.20
CA GLY A 56 -0.61 -14.53 2.61
C GLY A 56 -0.31 -13.51 1.50
N ASP A 57 -0.23 -13.98 0.26
CA ASP A 57 -0.05 -13.14 -0.92
C ASP A 57 -1.38 -12.63 -1.45
N LEU A 58 -1.37 -11.36 -1.89
CA LEU A 58 -2.55 -10.68 -2.39
C LEU A 58 -2.66 -10.95 -3.88
N ILE A 59 -3.61 -11.80 -4.26
CA ILE A 59 -3.85 -12.20 -5.63
C ILE A 59 -5.01 -11.40 -6.19
N TYR A 60 -4.75 -10.64 -7.25
CA TYR A 60 -5.75 -9.86 -7.97
C TYR A 60 -6.53 -10.77 -8.91
N PHE A 61 -7.80 -10.46 -9.12
CA PHE A 61 -8.60 -11.10 -10.16
C PHE A 61 -9.45 -10.06 -10.89
N SER A 62 -9.49 -10.21 -12.20
CA SER A 62 -10.22 -9.35 -13.13
C SER A 62 -11.05 -10.14 -14.14
N THR A 63 -10.95 -11.48 -14.09
CA THR A 63 -11.61 -12.42 -15.00
C THR A 63 -12.34 -13.52 -14.23
N ASP A 64 -13.21 -14.25 -14.93
CA ASP A 64 -13.93 -15.38 -14.35
C ASP A 64 -13.00 -16.56 -14.03
N GLU A 65 -11.95 -16.79 -14.85
CA GLU A 65 -11.00 -17.89 -14.69
C GLU A 65 -10.17 -17.73 -13.41
N GLU A 66 -9.66 -16.52 -13.16
CA GLU A 66 -8.94 -16.16 -11.93
C GLU A 66 -9.83 -16.28 -10.69
N LEU A 67 -11.08 -15.82 -10.79
CA LEU A 67 -12.05 -15.99 -9.70
C LEU A 67 -12.30 -17.47 -9.43
N ARG A 68 -12.46 -18.31 -10.47
CA ARG A 68 -12.64 -19.75 -10.32
C ARG A 68 -11.43 -20.41 -9.67
N ALA A 69 -10.21 -20.02 -10.02
CA ALA A 69 -8.99 -20.50 -9.37
C ALA A 69 -9.01 -20.20 -7.86
N ALA A 70 -9.38 -18.97 -7.46
CA ALA A 70 -9.51 -18.58 -6.06
C ALA A 70 -10.56 -19.43 -5.29
N LEU A 71 -11.64 -19.78 -5.97
CA LEU A 71 -12.72 -20.60 -5.40
C LEU A 71 -12.30 -22.07 -5.23
N GLN A 72 -11.46 -22.61 -6.11
CA GLN A 72 -10.93 -23.99 -5.98
C GLN A 72 -10.01 -24.15 -4.77
N ILE A 73 -9.21 -23.12 -4.47
CA ILE A 73 -8.30 -23.10 -3.32
C ILE A 73 -9.08 -22.95 -2.01
N THR A 74 -10.25 -22.31 -2.07
CA THR A 74 -11.09 -22.06 -0.89
C THR A 74 -11.84 -23.32 -0.46
N THR A 75 -11.39 -23.95 0.63
CA THR A 75 -12.02 -25.16 1.21
C THR A 75 -13.25 -24.86 2.09
N ASN A 76 -13.41 -23.63 2.57
CA ASN A 76 -14.42 -23.28 3.59
C ASN A 76 -15.75 -22.77 3.03
N ASN A 77 -16.01 -22.97 1.74
CA ASN A 77 -17.21 -22.47 1.07
C ASN A 77 -17.44 -20.95 1.27
N GLN A 78 -16.36 -20.24 1.63
CA GLN A 78 -16.32 -18.81 1.90
C GLN A 78 -15.00 -18.22 1.39
N LEU A 79 -15.05 -17.42 0.33
CA LEU A 79 -13.90 -16.68 -0.19
C LEU A 79 -13.85 -15.29 0.44
N ARG A 80 -12.68 -14.86 0.92
CA ARG A 80 -12.47 -13.50 1.44
C ARG A 80 -11.80 -12.65 0.37
N ILE A 81 -12.52 -11.66 -0.12
CA ILE A 81 -12.03 -10.71 -1.12
C ILE A 81 -11.96 -9.32 -0.50
N GLN A 82 -11.06 -8.49 -0.99
CA GLN A 82 -10.91 -7.10 -0.59
C GLN A 82 -10.84 -6.20 -1.83
N THR A 83 -11.37 -4.99 -1.71
CA THR A 83 -11.10 -3.92 -2.67
C THR A 83 -9.67 -3.47 -2.51
N ILE A 84 -8.99 -3.34 -3.65
CA ILE A 84 -7.66 -2.81 -3.76
C ILE A 84 -7.78 -1.56 -4.60
N GLU A 85 -7.43 -0.42 -4.00
CA GLU A 85 -7.35 0.83 -4.76
C GLU A 85 -6.15 0.75 -5.70
N ASP A 86 -6.38 1.11 -6.96
CA ASP A 86 -5.32 1.58 -7.86
C ASP A 86 -4.85 2.97 -7.39
N PHE A 87 -4.37 3.04 -6.15
CA PHE A 87 -3.35 4.02 -5.86
C PHE A 87 -2.05 3.42 -6.36
N PRO A 88 -1.22 4.15 -7.13
CA PRO A 88 0.18 3.81 -7.30
C PRO A 88 0.88 4.03 -5.95
N ARG A 89 0.57 3.21 -4.95
CA ARG A 89 1.50 2.91 -3.88
C ARG A 89 2.46 1.91 -4.50
N ARG A 90 3.55 2.45 -5.04
CA ARG A 90 4.82 1.74 -5.32
C ARG A 90 4.83 0.42 -4.55
N GLU A 91 4.60 -0.67 -5.27
CA GLU A 91 4.71 -1.99 -4.71
C GLU A 91 6.11 -2.10 -4.12
N LYS A 92 6.14 -2.29 -2.80
CA LYS A 92 7.26 -2.93 -2.14
C LYS A 92 7.26 -4.34 -2.68
N GLU A 93 8.01 -4.54 -3.76
CA GLU A 93 8.43 -5.85 -4.19
C GLU A 93 9.08 -6.54 -2.99
N LYS A 94 8.46 -7.64 -2.54
CA LYS A 94 8.98 -8.50 -1.49
C LYS A 94 10.21 -9.22 -2.05
N VAL A 95 11.41 -8.74 -1.73
CA VAL A 95 12.63 -9.55 -1.87
C VAL A 95 12.69 -10.52 -0.69
N PRO A 96 12.99 -11.82 -0.92
CA PRO A 96 13.04 -12.80 0.17
C PRO A 96 14.15 -12.48 1.16
N ARG A 97 13.88 -12.92 2.39
CA ARG A 97 14.74 -12.96 3.58
C ARG A 97 16.24 -13.07 3.25
N ASP A 98 17.05 -12.19 3.83
CA ASP A 98 17.75 -12.49 5.08
C ASP A 98 18.46 -11.26 5.67
N THR A 99 18.51 -11.25 7.00
CA THR A 99 19.35 -10.43 7.90
C THR A 99 19.08 -8.92 8.07
N GLU A 100 18.57 -8.63 9.28
CA GLU A 100 18.94 -7.52 10.18
C GLU A 100 18.43 -6.07 9.95
N LYS A 101 17.48 -5.70 10.83
CA LYS A 101 17.27 -4.40 11.49
C LYS A 101 17.87 -3.13 10.84
N GLU A 102 17.02 -2.24 10.31
CA GLU A 102 16.82 -0.89 10.87
C GLU A 102 15.69 -0.07 10.18
N ASN A 103 14.65 0.19 10.97
CA ASN A 103 13.84 1.40 11.06
C ASN A 103 13.82 2.42 9.88
N LYS A 104 13.20 2.09 8.74
CA LYS A 104 12.75 3.10 7.75
C LYS A 104 11.46 3.78 8.22
N LYS A 105 11.58 4.75 9.13
CA LYS A 105 10.58 5.83 9.23
C LYS A 105 10.66 6.65 7.93
N SER A 106 9.53 6.82 7.26
CA SER A 106 9.37 7.77 6.16
C SER A 106 9.80 9.16 6.63
N LYS A 107 11.02 9.56 6.30
CA LYS A 107 11.56 10.89 6.63
C LYS A 107 10.79 11.93 5.79
N GLU A 108 10.14 12.87 6.46
CA GLU A 108 9.41 13.98 5.81
C GLU A 108 10.38 14.79 4.95
N ILE A 109 9.97 15.17 3.73
CA ILE A 109 10.83 15.93 2.82
C ILE A 109 10.66 17.41 3.13
N HIS A 110 11.76 18.16 3.23
CA HIS A 110 11.73 19.62 3.20
C HIS A 110 11.74 20.06 1.73
N PRO A 111 10.59 20.45 1.14
CA PRO A 111 10.54 20.84 -0.26
C PRO A 111 11.37 22.11 -0.47
N PHE A 112 12.11 22.18 -1.59
CA PHE A 112 12.93 23.32 -2.00
C PHE A 112 14.18 23.61 -1.13
N VAL A 113 14.59 22.69 -0.25
CA VAL A 113 15.83 22.83 0.53
C VAL A 113 16.77 21.67 0.23
N THR A 114 18.00 22.00 -0.14
CA THR A 114 19.07 21.04 -0.44
C THR A 114 20.20 21.15 0.58
N CYS A 115 20.86 20.02 0.84
CA CYS A 115 22.07 19.99 1.64
C CYS A 115 23.20 20.68 0.87
N ASN A 116 23.87 21.65 1.48
CA ASN A 116 25.00 22.38 0.88
C ASN A 116 26.29 21.53 0.80
N ARG A 117 26.30 20.33 1.41
CA ARG A 117 27.46 19.43 1.38
C ARG A 117 27.33 18.30 0.34
N CYS A 118 26.15 17.70 0.22
CA CYS A 118 25.92 16.55 -0.65
C CYS A 118 24.98 16.86 -1.83
N ASP A 119 24.50 18.10 -1.94
CA ASP A 119 23.59 18.59 -2.98
C ASP A 119 22.30 17.75 -3.11
N GLN A 120 21.96 16.97 -2.09
CA GLN A 120 20.75 16.17 -2.05
C GLN A 120 19.60 16.95 -1.40
N PRO A 121 18.35 16.71 -1.81
CA PRO A 121 17.18 17.20 -1.09
C PRO A 121 17.22 16.77 0.38
N LEU A 122 16.77 17.65 1.29
CA LEU A 122 16.73 17.33 2.71
C LEU A 122 15.57 16.39 3.06
N TYR A 123 15.93 15.18 3.50
CA TYR A 123 15.01 14.19 4.03
C TYR A 123 15.09 14.14 5.56
N GLY A 124 13.98 14.40 6.22
CA GLY A 124 13.80 14.27 7.66
C GLY A 124 14.09 15.58 8.38
N ILE A 125 15.24 15.66 9.04
CA ILE A 125 15.61 16.82 9.85
C ILE A 125 16.50 17.73 9.02
N ARG A 126 16.12 19.01 8.92
CA ARG A 126 16.94 20.08 8.36
C ARG A 126 17.77 20.73 9.44
N TYR A 127 19.07 20.88 9.20
CA TYR A 127 19.99 21.61 10.08
C TYR A 127 20.43 22.90 9.39
N LYS A 128 19.90 24.04 9.81
CA LYS A 128 20.28 25.36 9.27
C LYS A 128 21.32 26.00 10.18
N CYS A 129 22.40 26.53 9.61
CA CYS A 129 23.37 27.30 10.35
C CYS A 129 22.77 28.65 10.81
N CYS A 130 23.05 29.07 12.04
CA CYS A 130 22.62 30.38 12.56
C CYS A 130 23.51 31.54 12.08
N VAL A 131 24.72 31.21 11.62
CA VAL A 131 25.78 32.19 11.36
C VAL A 131 25.99 32.37 9.87
N CYS A 132 25.92 31.29 9.09
CA CYS A 132 26.06 31.32 7.64
C CYS A 132 24.71 31.55 6.96
N ASP A 133 24.72 32.42 5.96
CA ASP A 133 23.58 32.67 5.09
C ASP A 133 23.31 31.41 4.24
N ASP A 134 22.07 30.92 4.27
CA ASP A 134 21.59 29.75 3.50
C ASP A 134 22.41 28.45 3.58
N PHE A 135 23.13 28.24 4.68
CA PHE A 135 23.82 26.99 4.92
C PHE A 135 22.93 25.97 5.61
N ASP A 136 22.56 24.94 4.86
CA ASP A 136 21.66 23.87 5.25
C ASP A 136 22.32 22.50 5.10
N LEU A 137 22.18 21.64 6.10
CA LEU A 137 22.73 20.28 6.15
C LEU A 137 21.63 19.24 6.40
N CYS A 138 21.85 18.04 5.87
CA CYS A 138 21.07 16.86 6.23
C CYS A 138 21.59 16.22 7.51
N GLU A 139 20.76 15.36 8.11
CA GLU A 139 21.12 14.58 9.30
C GLU A 139 22.41 13.77 9.12
N GLU A 140 22.70 13.28 7.92
CA GLU A 140 23.93 12.51 7.66
C GLU A 140 25.16 13.41 7.66
N CYS A 141 25.12 14.54 6.94
CA CYS A 141 26.25 15.48 6.90
C CYS A 141 26.49 16.18 8.24
N GLU A 142 25.44 16.40 9.04
CA GLU A 142 25.58 16.91 10.42
C GLU A 142 26.26 15.88 11.33
N LYS A 143 25.87 14.60 11.25
CA LYS A 143 26.51 13.50 11.98
C LYS A 143 27.98 13.31 11.62
N GLU A 144 28.35 13.56 10.36
CA GLU A 144 29.75 13.55 9.91
C GLU A 144 30.57 14.72 10.49
N GLY A 145 29.94 15.64 11.23
CA GLY A 145 30.62 16.82 11.79
C GLY A 145 31.07 17.78 10.71
N THR A 146 30.38 17.79 9.56
CA THR A 146 30.60 18.80 8.53
C THR A 146 30.06 20.12 9.07
N HIS A 147 30.94 21.07 9.39
CA HIS A 147 30.60 22.40 9.96
C HIS A 147 30.41 22.46 11.49
N PRO A 148 31.44 22.12 12.29
CA PRO A 148 31.36 22.14 13.76
C PRO A 148 31.54 23.55 14.38
N ASP A 149 32.02 24.52 13.59
CA ASP A 149 32.42 25.86 14.08
C ASP A 149 31.21 26.76 14.40
N HIS A 150 30.04 26.47 13.82
CA HIS A 150 28.83 27.27 13.99
C HIS A 150 27.66 26.44 14.51
N ALA A 151 26.79 27.07 15.30
CA ALA A 151 25.59 26.44 15.82
C ALA A 151 24.54 26.19 14.73
N LEU A 152 24.01 24.96 14.70
CA LEU A 152 22.98 24.51 13.76
C LEU A 152 21.62 24.40 14.48
N ILE A 153 20.58 24.99 13.91
CA ILE A 153 19.19 24.84 14.36
C ILE A 153 18.57 23.63 13.68
N ARG A 154 17.91 22.80 14.50
CA ARG A 154 17.26 21.56 14.10
C ARG A 154 15.77 21.78 13.79
N TYR A 155 15.39 21.67 12.52
CA TYR A 155 14.01 21.70 12.07
C TYR A 155 13.53 20.27 11.79
N ALA A 156 12.65 19.75 12.66
CA ALA A 156 12.16 18.37 12.58
C ALA A 156 10.89 18.18 11.75
N THR A 157 10.24 19.29 11.34
CA THR A 157 9.02 19.26 10.53
C THR A 157 9.16 20.19 9.34
N PRO A 158 8.59 19.86 8.17
CA PRO A 158 8.68 20.68 6.96
C PRO A 158 7.88 21.99 7.03
N ARG A 159 7.09 22.18 8.10
CA ARG A 159 6.10 23.27 8.23
C ARG A 159 6.52 24.41 9.16
N THR A 160 7.74 24.42 9.66
CA THR A 160 8.26 25.56 10.42
C THR A 160 8.73 26.66 9.46
N PRO A 161 8.20 27.89 9.57
CA PRO A 161 8.58 29.03 8.74
C PRO A 161 10.02 29.47 8.98
#